data_AF-A0A3M2LY01-F1
#
_entry.id   AF-A0A3M2LY01-F1
#
_cell.length_a   1.000
_cell.length_b   1.000
_cell.length_c   1.000
_cell.angle_alpha   90.00
_cell.angle_beta   90.00
_cell.angle_gamma   90.00
#
_symmetry.space_group_name_H-M   'P 1'
#
loop_
_entity.id
_entity.type
_entity.pdbx_description
1 polymer ?
#
loop_
_entity_poly.entity_id
_entity_poly.type
_entity_poly.pdbx_seq_one_letter_code
_entity_poly.pdbx_strand_id
1 'polypeptide(L)' 'MKLKLIGGSGCGNGPCPAVYETDNKTIVVQGFVVDPAQAGLDLPPGETAVEIPRYILEQALNAE' A
#
# COMPACT_ATOMS: atom_id res chain seq x y z
N MET A 1 -12.21 12.00 -0.85
CA MET A 1 -10.84 11.52 -1.12
C MET A 1 -10.79 11.02 -2.54
N LYS A 2 -9.92 11.62 -3.36
CA LYS A 2 -9.61 11.17 -4.71
C LYS A 2 -8.26 10.45 -4.69
N LEU A 3 -8.14 9.33 -5.38
CA LEU A 3 -6.92 8.53 -5.42
C LEU A 3 -6.26 8.60 -6.80
N LYS A 4 -4.98 8.96 -6.85
CA LYS A 4 -4.11 8.83 -8.03
C LYS A 4 -3.22 7.60 -7.83
N LEU A 5 -3.30 6.60 -8.70
CA LEU A 5 -2.37 5.47 -8.68
C LEU A 5 -0.96 5.97 -9.02
N ILE A 6 0.01 5.71 -8.15
CA ILE A 6 1.41 6.10 -8.33
C ILE A 6 2.37 4.90 -8.36
N GLY A 7 1.95 3.73 -7.86
CA GLY A 7 2.69 2.48 -8.04
C GLY A 7 1.75 1.27 -8.01
N GLY A 8 1.99 0.28 -8.85
CA GLY A 8 1.17 -0.94 -8.90
C GLY A 8 1.89 -2.12 -9.54
N SER A 9 1.43 -3.35 -9.26
CA SER A 9 2.03 -4.58 -9.78
C SER A 9 1.66 -4.92 -11.23
N GLY A 10 0.68 -4.21 -11.82
CA GLY A 10 0.04 -4.62 -13.07
C GLY A 10 -0.83 -5.87 -12.85
N CYS A 11 -2.12 -5.78 -13.14
CA CYS A 11 -3.05 -6.88 -12.84
C CYS A 11 -2.97 -7.99 -13.90
N GLY A 12 -2.04 -8.92 -13.75
CA GLY A 12 -2.15 -10.26 -14.32
C GLY A 12 -2.97 -11.16 -13.40
N ASN A 13 -4.28 -11.28 -13.63
CA ASN A 13 -5.22 -12.23 -12.99
C ASN A 13 -5.23 -12.38 -11.43
N GLY A 14 -4.56 -11.52 -10.66
CA GLY A 14 -4.54 -11.56 -9.18
C GLY A 14 -4.85 -10.21 -8.52
N PRO A 15 -5.03 -10.15 -7.17
CA PRO A 15 -5.17 -8.88 -6.46
C PRO A 15 -3.90 -8.06 -6.63
N CYS A 16 -4.04 -6.77 -6.90
CA CYS A 16 -2.94 -5.90 -7.30
C CYS A 16 -2.57 -4.98 -6.14
N PRO A 17 -1.49 -5.25 -5.41
CA PRO A 17 -1.00 -4.30 -4.44
C PRO A 17 -0.66 -2.99 -5.16
N ALA A 18 -0.96 -1.89 -4.49
CA ALA A 18 -0.95 -0.58 -5.13
C ALA A 18 -0.69 0.51 -4.09
N VAL A 19 -0.10 1.59 -4.55
CA VAL A 19 0.16 2.80 -3.78
C VAL A 19 -0.52 3.95 -4.48
N TYR A 20 -1.32 4.70 -3.71
CA TYR A 20 -2.10 5.82 -4.20
C TYR A 20 -1.73 7.10 -3.46
N GLU A 21 -1.67 8.21 -4.19
CA GLU A 21 -1.65 9.56 -3.61
C GLU A 21 -3.08 10.09 -3.48
N THR A 22 -3.38 10.72 -2.35
CA THR A 22 -4.66 11.38 -2.11
C THR A 22 -4.61 12.86 -2.48
N ASP A 23 -5.78 13.47 -2.66
CA ASP A 23 -5.96 14.91 -2.80
C ASP A 23 -5.44 15.74 -1.61
N ASN A 24 -5.15 15.10 -0.47
CA ASN A 24 -4.60 15.74 0.73
C ASN A 24 -3.07 15.55 0.88
N LYS A 25 -2.36 15.14 -0.19
CA LYS A 25 -0.92 14.82 -0.15
C LYS A 25 -0.56 13.74 0.89
N THR A 26 -1.46 12.78 1.09
CA THR A 26 -1.21 11.57 1.90
C THR A 26 -1.21 10.35 1.01
N ILE A 27 -0.73 9.22 1.53
CA ILE A 27 -0.61 7.97 0.79
C ILE A 27 -1.58 6.93 1.32
N VAL A 28 -2.22 6.19 0.42
CA VAL A 28 -2.98 4.98 0.72
C VAL A 28 -2.26 3.79 0.13
N VAL A 29 -2.04 2.75 0.94
CA VAL A 29 -1.35 1.52 0.53
C VAL A 29 -2.34 0.36 0.54
N GLN A 30 -2.49 -0.30 -0.60
CA GLN A 30 -3.24 -1.53 -0.75
C GLN A 30 -2.25 -2.71 -0.77
N GLY A 31 -2.45 -3.68 0.10
CA GLY A 31 -1.66 -4.91 0.15
C GLY A 31 -2.41 -6.05 0.83
N PHE A 32 -1.69 -7.12 1.13
CA PHE A 32 -2.23 -8.24 1.89
C PHE A 32 -2.16 -7.95 3.38
N VAL A 33 -3.26 -8.10 4.10
CA VAL A 33 -3.28 -7.84 5.55
C VAL A 33 -2.30 -8.77 6.26
N VAL A 34 -1.49 -8.19 7.13
CA VAL A 34 -0.57 -8.91 8.01
C VAL A 34 -1.18 -8.97 9.39
N ASP A 35 -1.11 -10.14 10.04
CA ASP A 35 -1.40 -10.25 11.48
C ASP A 35 -0.30 -9.49 12.25
N PRO A 36 -0.63 -8.36 12.90
CA PRO A 36 0.38 -7.54 13.57
C PRO A 36 1.12 -8.29 14.67
N ALA A 37 0.43 -9.16 15.43
CA ALA A 37 1.03 -9.88 16.53
C ALA A 37 2.08 -10.89 16.02
N GLN A 38 1.81 -11.55 14.90
CA GLN A 38 2.79 -12.45 14.26
C GLN A 38 3.98 -11.70 13.67
N ALA A 39 3.78 -10.46 13.23
CA ALA A 39 4.84 -9.58 12.74
C ALA A 39 5.62 -8.87 13.87
N GLY A 40 5.23 -9.06 15.14
CA GLY A 40 5.83 -8.36 16.28
C GLY A 40 5.50 -6.86 16.31
N LEU A 41 4.40 -6.45 15.67
CA LEU A 41 3.87 -5.09 15.65
C LEU A 41 2.74 -4.95 16.68
N ASP A 42 2.80 -3.87 17.47
CA ASP A 42 1.70 -3.45 18.34
C ASP A 42 0.99 -2.26 17.68
N LEU A 43 -0.18 -2.52 17.11
CA LEU A 43 -0.95 -1.51 16.37
C LEU A 43 -2.15 -1.03 17.21
N PRO A 44 -2.32 0.29 17.41
CA PRO A 44 -3.47 0.84 18.09
C PRO A 44 -4.77 0.67 17.28
N PRO A 45 -5.94 0.85 17.91
CA PRO A 45 -7.22 0.78 17.22
C PRO A 45 -7.29 1.72 16.01
N GLY A 46 -7.67 1.17 14.86
CA GLY A 46 -7.79 1.91 13.60
C GLY A 46 -6.55 1.82 12.69
N GLU A 47 -5.47 1.18 13.13
CA GLU A 47 -4.31 0.89 12.29
C GLU A 47 -4.37 -0.52 11.69
N THR A 48 -3.67 -0.73 10.57
CA THR A 48 -3.57 -2.02 9.89
C THR A 48 -2.23 -2.12 9.19
N ALA A 49 -1.55 -3.27 9.33
CA ALA A 49 -0.36 -3.59 8.55
C ALA A 49 -0.75 -4.33 7.27
N VAL A 50 -0.15 -3.95 6.16
CA VAL A 50 -0.27 -4.66 4.88
C VAL A 50 1.11 -4.96 4.30
N GLU A 51 1.24 -6.10 3.64
CA GLU A 51 2.42 -6.49 2.90
C GLU A 51 2.24 -6.21 1.40
N ILE A 52 3.25 -5.59 0.80
CA ILE A 52 3.34 -5.33 -0.64
C ILE A 52 4.75 -5.70 -1.14
N PRO A 53 4.89 -6.12 -2.41
CA PRO A 53 6.20 -6.21 -3.04
C PRO A 53 6.94 -4.86 -3.02
N ARG A 54 8.20 -4.88 -2.58
CA ARG A 54 9.07 -3.68 -2.45
C ARG A 54 9.06 -2.80 -3.70
N TYR A 55 9.13 -3.40 -4.89
CA TYR A 55 9.22 -2.67 -6.15
C TYR A 55 8.00 -1.79 -6.44
N ILE A 56 6.85 -2.04 -5.82
CA ILE A 56 5.64 -1.22 -5.98
C ILE A 56 5.80 0.12 -5.26
N LEU A 57 6.39 0.11 -4.07
CA LEU A 57 6.71 1.34 -3.34
C LEU A 57 7.84 2.11 -4.04
N GLU A 58 8.84 1.40 -4.56
CA GLU A 58 9.90 2.03 -5.36
C GLU A 58 9.35 2.71 -6.61
N GLN A 59 8.42 2.07 -7.34
CA GLN A 59 7.72 2.71 -8.46
C GLN A 59 6.99 3.98 -8.02
N ALA A 60 6.27 3.93 -6.90
CA ALA A 60 5.56 5.09 -6.35
C ALA A 60 6.48 6.26 -6.01
N LEU A 61 7.68 5.99 -5.48
CA LEU A 61 8.67 7.02 -5.16
C LEU A 61 9.33 7.64 -6.41
N ASN A 62 9.31 6.94 -7.54
CA ASN A 62 9.83 7.42 -8.82
C ASN A 62 8.73 8.02 -9.73
N ALA A 63 7.48 8.03 -9.28
CA ALA A 63 6.37 8.62 -10.03
C ALA A 63 6.37 10.15 -9.85
N GLU A 64 6.65 10.87 -10.94
CA GLU A 64 6.64 12.35 -10.99
C GLU A 64 5.22 12.95 -11.06
#